data_AF-A0AA51DIU2-F1
#
_entry.id   AF-A0AA51DIU2-F1
#
_cell.length_a   1.000
_cell.length_b   1.000
_cell.length_c   1.000
_cell.angle_alpha   90.00
_cell.angle_beta   90.00
_cell.angle_gamma   90.00
#
_symmetry.space_group_name_H-M   'P 1'
#
loop_
_entity.id
_entity.type
_entity.pdbx_description
1 polymer ?
#
loop_
_entity_poly.entity_id
_entity_poly.type
_entity_poly.pdbx_seq_one_letter_code
_entity_poly.pdbx_strand_id
1 'polypeptide(L)'
;MLKYCILQLNKPCTNCGDCNKCDLNSSKICNNCGKCLKMEGYDSKAIGIDEILEENLPVEEDSTSEECSREELIEKYAKYNSNLKNKDIKIEYIDDIDGLNEVLGESEDEKKSMKEVFPGLFVFDNDEGE
;
A
#
# COMPACT_ATOMS: atom_id res chain seq x y z
N MET A 1 -4.98 -25.03 -17.84
CA MET A 1 -6.00 -24.18 -17.16
C MET A 1 -6.47 -23.11 -18.12
N LEU A 2 -7.78 -22.91 -18.26
CA LEU A 2 -8.33 -21.75 -18.96
C LEU A 2 -8.20 -20.51 -18.09
N LYS A 3 -7.65 -19.41 -18.64
CA LYS A 3 -7.63 -18.10 -17.99
C LYS A 3 -8.86 -17.31 -18.43
N TYR A 4 -9.51 -16.61 -17.51
CA TYR A 4 -10.63 -15.73 -17.79
C TYR A 4 -10.16 -14.30 -18.09
N CYS A 5 -10.99 -13.53 -18.78
CA CYS A 5 -10.71 -12.14 -19.12
C CYS A 5 -10.88 -11.25 -17.87
N ILE A 6 -9.89 -10.38 -17.61
CA ILE A 6 -9.92 -9.46 -16.46
C ILE A 6 -11.01 -8.38 -16.61
N LEU A 7 -11.33 -7.98 -17.85
CA LEU A 7 -12.39 -7.01 -18.13
C LEU A 7 -13.78 -7.66 -18.20
N GLN A 8 -13.85 -8.98 -18.44
CA GLN A 8 -15.11 -9.73 -18.60
C GLN A 8 -14.98 -11.10 -17.94
N LEU A 9 -15.21 -11.15 -16.63
CA LEU A 9 -14.96 -12.31 -15.77
C LEU A 9 -15.64 -13.61 -16.24
N ASN A 10 -16.78 -13.51 -16.91
CA ASN A 10 -17.54 -14.65 -17.43
C ASN A 10 -17.08 -15.14 -18.81
N LYS A 11 -15.96 -14.64 -19.34
CA LYS A 11 -15.46 -15.00 -20.67
C LYS A 11 -14.01 -15.52 -20.64
N PRO A 12 -13.69 -16.56 -21.43
CA PRO A 12 -12.31 -17.00 -21.57
C PRO A 12 -11.46 -15.92 -22.23
N CYS A 13 -10.22 -15.79 -21.80
CA CYS A 13 -9.28 -14.83 -22.37
C CYS A 13 -8.88 -15.26 -23.79
N THR A 14 -9.10 -14.38 -24.77
CA THR A 14 -8.72 -14.58 -26.17
C THR A 14 -7.39 -13.91 -26.54
N ASN A 15 -6.71 -13.33 -25.56
CA ASN A 15 -5.46 -12.57 -25.75
C ASN A 15 -5.61 -11.38 -26.72
N CYS A 16 -6.77 -10.68 -26.70
CA CYS A 16 -7.05 -9.54 -27.57
C CYS A 16 -6.18 -8.29 -27.27
N GLY A 17 -5.60 -8.21 -26.07
CA GLY A 17 -4.74 -7.09 -25.66
C GLY A 17 -5.45 -5.81 -25.26
N ASP A 18 -6.79 -5.78 -25.24
CA ASP A 18 -7.55 -4.57 -24.88
C ASP A 18 -7.32 -4.13 -23.44
N CYS A 19 -7.11 -5.06 -22.51
CA CYS A 19 -6.76 -4.77 -21.12
C CYS A 19 -5.40 -4.07 -20.94
N ASN A 20 -4.59 -3.96 -22.00
CA ASN A 20 -3.32 -3.24 -21.98
C ASN A 20 -3.43 -1.83 -22.56
N LYS A 21 -4.62 -1.39 -22.99
CA LYS A 21 -4.82 -0.06 -23.58
C LYS A 21 -5.21 0.96 -22.51
N CYS A 22 -4.88 2.22 -22.73
CA CYS A 22 -5.28 3.30 -21.83
C CYS A 22 -6.76 3.64 -22.04
N ASP A 23 -7.53 3.70 -20.95
CA ASP A 23 -8.96 4.05 -20.97
C ASP A 23 -9.23 5.47 -21.50
N LEU A 24 -8.28 6.39 -21.31
CA LEU A 24 -8.39 7.76 -21.82
C LEU A 24 -7.94 7.90 -23.29
N ASN A 25 -7.11 6.98 -23.78
CA ASN A 25 -6.57 7.05 -25.14
C ASN A 25 -6.25 5.64 -25.65
N SER A 26 -7.15 5.12 -26.50
CA SER A 26 -7.07 3.77 -27.07
C SER A 26 -5.83 3.53 -27.96
N SER A 27 -5.13 4.58 -28.38
CA SER A 27 -3.87 4.48 -29.15
C SER A 27 -2.63 4.34 -28.26
N LYS A 28 -2.77 4.45 -26.92
CA LYS A 28 -1.66 4.31 -25.97
C LYS A 28 -1.75 2.99 -25.20
N ILE A 29 -0.59 2.37 -24.95
CA ILE A 29 -0.45 1.28 -23.99
C ILE A 29 -0.55 1.87 -22.58
N CYS A 30 -1.34 1.24 -21.72
CA CYS A 30 -1.46 1.62 -20.32
C CYS A 30 -0.10 1.41 -19.63
N ASN A 31 0.40 2.47 -19.00
CA ASN A 31 1.61 2.48 -18.19
C ASN A 31 1.28 2.66 -16.71
N ASN A 32 0.04 2.39 -16.31
CA ASN A 32 -0.48 2.53 -14.95
C ASN A 32 -0.33 3.93 -14.33
N CYS A 33 -0.30 5.01 -15.13
CA CYS A 33 -0.16 6.38 -14.61
C CYS A 33 -1.37 6.93 -13.82
N GLY A 34 -2.46 6.18 -13.66
CA GLY A 34 -3.60 6.56 -12.81
C GLY A 34 -4.47 7.74 -13.29
N LYS A 35 -4.13 8.41 -14.41
CA LYS A 35 -4.87 9.58 -14.91
C LYS A 35 -6.35 9.32 -15.21
N CYS A 36 -6.69 8.12 -15.67
CA CYS A 36 -8.09 7.72 -15.91
C CYS A 36 -8.92 7.70 -14.62
N LEU A 37 -8.27 7.55 -13.46
CA LEU A 37 -8.92 7.50 -12.16
C LEU A 37 -9.11 8.90 -11.53
N LYS A 38 -8.65 9.97 -12.20
CA LYS A 38 -8.63 11.34 -11.67
C LYS A 38 -7.92 11.44 -10.31
N MET A 39 -6.88 10.63 -10.14
CA MET A 39 -6.07 10.51 -8.92
C MET A 39 -4.83 11.41 -8.93
N GLU A 40 -4.77 12.44 -9.80
CA GLU A 40 -3.63 13.36 -9.80
C GLU A 40 -3.54 14.06 -8.42
N GLY A 41 -2.46 13.76 -7.67
CA GLY A 41 -2.21 14.26 -6.32
C GLY A 41 -2.60 13.33 -5.16
N TYR A 42 -3.19 12.15 -5.43
CA TYR A 42 -3.59 11.19 -4.40
C TYR A 42 -3.26 9.76 -4.84
N ASP A 43 -2.34 9.07 -4.15
CA ASP A 43 -1.96 7.69 -4.45
C ASP A 43 -3.05 6.66 -4.12
N SER A 44 -4.12 7.06 -3.42
CA SER A 44 -5.25 6.20 -3.09
C SER A 44 -6.53 7.02 -2.90
N LYS A 45 -7.70 6.41 -3.12
CA LYS A 45 -8.96 6.96 -2.60
C LYS A 45 -8.91 6.82 -1.08
N ALA A 46 -8.67 7.92 -0.37
CA ALA A 46 -8.79 7.93 1.07
C ALA A 46 -10.26 7.77 1.47
N ILE A 47 -10.55 6.78 2.30
CA ILE A 47 -11.82 6.68 3.02
C ILE A 47 -11.58 7.36 4.36
N GLY A 48 -12.22 8.50 4.59
CA GLY A 48 -12.22 9.16 5.89
C GLY A 48 -13.00 8.31 6.88
N ILE A 49 -12.41 8.03 8.04
CA ILE A 49 -13.13 7.45 9.17
C ILE A 49 -13.57 8.65 10.02
N ASP A 50 -14.88 8.91 10.04
CA ASP A 50 -15.43 10.04 10.80
C ASP A 50 -15.51 9.71 12.31
N GLU A 51 -15.86 8.47 12.65
CA GLU A 51 -16.02 8.00 14.03
C GLU A 51 -15.84 6.47 14.09
N ILE A 52 -15.31 5.98 15.22
CA ILE A 52 -15.24 4.55 15.52
C ILE A 52 -16.27 4.26 16.61
N LEU A 53 -17.31 3.49 16.28
CA LEU A 53 -18.33 3.09 17.24
C LEU A 53 -17.92 1.79 17.94
N GLU A 54 -17.73 1.84 19.26
CA GLU A 54 -17.58 0.66 20.12
C GLU A 54 -18.96 0.09 20.50
N GLU A 55 -19.73 -0.32 19.52
CA GLU A 55 -20.93 -1.11 19.78
C GLU A 55 -20.60 -2.58 19.55
N ASN A 56 -20.89 -3.43 20.54
CA ASN A 56 -20.97 -4.89 20.36
C ASN A 56 -22.19 -5.20 19.48
N LEU A 57 -22.15 -4.77 18.21
CA LEU A 57 -23.15 -5.08 17.23
C LEU A 57 -23.09 -6.59 17.01
N PRO A 58 -24.22 -7.32 17.11
CA PRO A 58 -24.27 -8.65 16.55
C PRO A 58 -23.93 -8.50 15.07
N VAL A 59 -22.80 -9.06 14.66
CA VAL A 59 -22.40 -9.12 13.27
C VAL A 59 -23.47 -9.97 12.59
N GLU A 60 -24.42 -9.34 11.89
CA GLU A 60 -25.30 -10.08 11.00
C GLU A 60 -24.39 -10.63 9.90
N GLU A 61 -24.29 -11.97 9.83
CA GLU A 61 -23.49 -12.73 8.88
C GLU A 61 -23.83 -12.34 7.43
N ASP A 62 -23.17 -11.31 6.88
CA ASP A 62 -23.20 -11.08 5.45
C ASP A 62 -22.45 -12.23 4.78
N SER A 63 -23.25 -13.06 4.10
CA SER A 63 -22.95 -14.44 3.76
C SER A 63 -21.99 -14.61 2.57
N THR A 64 -20.85 -13.90 2.50
CA THR A 64 -19.86 -14.11 1.41
C THR A 64 -18.37 -13.89 1.73
N SER A 65 -17.92 -13.84 2.99
CA SER A 65 -16.48 -13.92 3.29
C SER A 65 -16.15 -15.16 4.10
N GLU A 66 -15.30 -16.04 3.56
CA GLU A 66 -14.66 -17.10 4.32
C GLU A 66 -13.99 -16.48 5.56
N GLU A 67 -14.53 -16.74 6.74
CA GLU A 67 -13.92 -16.34 8.01
C GLU A 67 -12.57 -17.06 8.12
N CYS A 68 -11.50 -16.34 7.78
CA CYS A 68 -10.16 -16.82 8.06
C CYS A 68 -9.89 -16.52 9.53
N SER A 69 -9.63 -17.57 10.32
CA SER A 69 -9.29 -17.40 11.73
C SER A 69 -8.09 -16.46 11.88
N ARG A 70 -7.98 -15.79 13.03
CA ARG A 70 -6.87 -14.86 13.32
C ARG A 70 -5.52 -15.55 13.12
N GLU A 71 -5.42 -16.81 13.49
CA GLU A 71 -4.23 -17.64 13.37
C GLU A 71 -3.86 -17.90 11.90
N GLU A 72 -4.85 -18.19 11.04
CA GLU A 72 -4.63 -18.39 9.60
C GLU A 72 -4.23 -17.08 8.89
N LEU A 73 -4.77 -15.94 9.32
CA LEU A 73 -4.34 -14.63 8.81
C LEU A 73 -2.88 -14.34 9.16
N ILE A 74 -2.47 -14.63 10.41
CA ILE A 74 -1.09 -14.45 10.86
C ILE A 74 -0.14 -15.31 10.00
N GLU A 75 -0.47 -16.59 9.78
CA GLU A 75 0.35 -17.46 8.94
C GLU A 75 0.40 -17.00 7.47
N LYS A 76 -0.74 -16.54 6.94
CA LYS A 76 -0.83 -16.01 5.57
C LYS A 76 0.07 -14.78 5.39
N TYR A 77 0.04 -13.83 6.32
CA TYR A 77 0.91 -12.66 6.28
C TYR A 77 2.38 -13.00 6.52
N ALA A 78 2.67 -13.93 7.43
CA ALA A 78 4.03 -14.43 7.65
C ALA A 78 4.64 -15.04 6.37
N LYS A 79 3.82 -15.70 5.53
CA LYS A 79 4.26 -16.24 4.24
C LYS A 79 4.64 -15.16 3.23
N TYR A 80 3.94 -14.02 3.18
CA TYR A 80 4.36 -12.91 2.30
C TYR A 80 5.70 -12.33 2.72
N ASN A 81 5.96 -12.33 4.03
CA ASN A 81 7.20 -11.87 4.63
C ASN A 81 8.27 -12.98 4.73
N SER A 82 8.02 -14.19 4.22
CA SER A 82 8.93 -15.33 4.38
C SER A 82 10.30 -15.13 3.73
N ASN A 83 10.39 -14.21 2.76
CA ASN A 83 11.63 -13.87 2.06
C ASN A 83 12.45 -12.79 2.78
N LEU A 84 11.88 -12.10 3.77
CA LEU A 84 12.61 -11.20 4.66
C LEU A 84 13.31 -12.08 5.70
N LYS A 85 14.58 -12.39 5.47
CA LYS A 85 15.38 -12.98 6.55
C LYS A 85 15.59 -11.89 7.59
N ASN A 86 15.34 -12.19 8.87
CA ASN A 86 15.56 -11.26 10.00
C ASN A 86 16.96 -10.60 10.02
N LYS A 87 17.93 -11.15 9.29
CA LYS A 87 19.28 -10.61 9.17
C LYS A 87 19.40 -9.45 8.16
N ASP A 88 18.48 -9.35 7.20
CA ASP A 88 18.55 -8.38 6.11
C ASP A 88 17.87 -7.05 6.47
N ILE A 89 17.10 -7.01 7.57
CA ILE A 89 16.42 -5.81 8.06
C ILE A 89 16.81 -5.60 9.52
N LYS A 90 17.64 -4.57 9.75
CA LYS A 90 17.98 -4.09 11.09
C LYS A 90 16.86 -3.15 11.55
N ILE A 91 15.95 -3.64 12.38
CA ILE A 91 14.91 -2.83 13.02
C ILE A 91 15.40 -2.48 14.42
N GLU A 92 15.49 -1.18 14.72
CA GLU A 92 15.76 -0.62 16.04
C GLU A 92 14.61 0.33 16.37
N TYR A 93 14.17 0.37 17.64
CA TYR A 93 13.13 1.31 18.03
C TYR A 93 13.68 2.74 18.03
N ILE A 94 12.82 3.71 17.77
CA ILE A 94 13.21 5.12 17.73
C ILE A 94 13.77 5.54 19.10
N ASP A 95 13.17 5.04 20.18
CA ASP A 95 13.60 5.28 21.56
C ASP A 95 14.97 4.66 21.90
N ASP A 96 15.40 3.64 21.14
CA ASP A 96 16.69 2.98 21.35
C ASP A 96 17.85 3.71 20.64
N ILE A 97 17.55 4.70 19.79
CA ILE A 97 18.55 5.49 19.07
C ILE A 97 18.62 6.89 19.68
N ASP A 98 19.71 7.17 20.38
CA ASP A 98 19.97 8.46 21.02
C ASP A 98 19.81 9.64 20.03
N GLY A 99 18.95 10.60 20.37
CA GLY A 99 18.71 11.82 19.59
C GLY A 99 17.77 11.65 18.39
N LEU A 100 17.38 10.43 18.01
CA LEU A 100 16.50 10.23 16.84
C LEU A 100 15.08 10.79 17.06
N ASN A 101 14.56 10.69 18.28
CA ASN A 101 13.28 11.30 18.67
C ASN A 101 13.27 12.83 18.52
N GLU A 102 14.41 13.49 18.77
CA GLU A 102 14.55 14.94 18.65
C GLU A 102 14.53 15.38 17.18
N VAL A 103 15.18 14.59 16.29
CA VAL A 103 15.18 14.83 14.84
C VAL A 103 13.80 14.59 14.21
N LEU A 104 13.01 13.65 14.75
CA LEU A 104 11.65 13.36 14.28
C LEU A 104 10.57 14.27 14.87
N GLY A 105 10.96 15.30 15.63
CA GLY A 105 10.07 16.23 16.35
C GLY A 105 9.06 16.98 15.49
N GLU A 106 8.15 17.70 16.15
CA GLU A 106 6.99 18.34 15.50
C GLU A 106 7.34 19.57 14.66
N SER A 107 8.54 20.13 14.82
CA SER A 107 8.92 21.36 14.10
C SER A 107 9.55 21.06 12.73
N GLU A 108 9.24 21.89 11.73
CA GLU A 108 9.82 21.75 10.38
C GLU A 108 11.36 21.97 10.37
N ASP A 109 11.88 22.70 11.36
CA ASP A 109 13.33 22.96 11.50
C ASP A 109 14.11 21.70 11.92
N GLU A 110 13.50 20.78 12.68
CA GLU A 110 14.11 19.51 13.13
C GLU A 110 14.21 18.47 12.01
N LYS A 111 13.28 18.52 11.04
CA LYS A 111 13.24 17.60 9.88
C LYS A 111 14.07 18.05 8.69
N LYS A 112 14.84 19.14 8.82
CA LYS A 112 15.53 19.78 7.67
C LYS A 112 16.47 18.87 6.88
N SER A 113 16.98 17.80 7.50
CA SER A 113 17.87 16.81 6.85
C SER A 113 17.14 15.52 6.43
N MET A 114 15.82 15.49 6.57
CA MET A 114 14.97 14.33 6.27
C MET A 114 13.81 14.73 5.36
N LYS A 115 13.55 13.91 4.36
CA LYS A 115 12.45 14.06 3.44
C LYS A 115 11.43 12.94 3.64
N GLU A 116 10.19 13.30 3.94
CA GLU A 116 9.07 12.35 3.92
C GLU A 116 8.70 12.03 2.48
N VAL A 117 8.91 10.78 2.08
CA VAL A 117 8.57 10.30 0.72
C VAL A 117 7.26 9.53 0.70
N PHE A 118 6.83 9.01 1.85
CA PHE A 118 5.53 8.38 2.10
C PHE A 118 5.14 8.62 3.57
N PRO A 119 3.85 8.55 3.92
CA PRO A 119 3.40 8.69 5.31
C PRO A 119 4.18 7.78 6.27
N GLY A 120 4.98 8.38 7.14
CA GLY A 120 5.82 7.66 8.12
C GLY A 120 7.11 7.05 7.57
N LEU A 121 7.49 7.34 6.31
CA LEU A 121 8.76 6.94 5.70
C LEU A 121 9.61 8.17 5.37
N PHE A 122 10.66 8.36 6.17
CA PHE A 122 11.63 9.44 6.03
C PHE A 122 12.92 8.92 5.42
N VAL A 123 13.49 9.67 4.49
CA VAL A 123 14.79 9.41 3.88
C VAL A 123 15.70 10.59 4.18
N PHE A 124 16.94 10.33 4.57
CA PHE A 124 17.92 11.41 4.72
C PHE A 124 18.29 11.98 3.36
N ASP A 125 18.34 13.30 3.27
CA ASP A 125 18.93 13.96 2.12
C ASP A 125 20.46 13.74 2.19
N ASN A 126 20.94 12.68 1.55
CA ASN A 126 22.35 12.54 1.26
C ASN A 126 22.70 13.56 0.17
N ASP A 127 23.01 14.78 0.58
CA ASP A 127 23.78 15.69 -0.27
C ASP A 127 25.15 15.01 -0.49
N GLU A 128 25.29 14.26 -1.58
CA GLU A 128 26.59 13.82 -2.10
C GLU A 128 27.36 15.08 -2.54
N GLY A 129 27.98 15.74 -1.57
CA GLY A 129 29.05 16.69 -1.77
C GLY A 129 30.40 15.99 -1.66
N GLU A 130 30.80 15.25 -2.71
CA GLU A 130 32.15 15.15 -3.30
C GLU A 130 32.21 14.15 -4.46
#